data_AF-F6T368-F1
#
_entry.id   AF-F6T368-F1
#
_cell.length_a   1.000
_cell.length_b   1.000
_cell.length_c   1.000
_cell.angle_alpha   90.00
_cell.angle_beta   90.00
_cell.angle_gamma   90.00
#
_symmetry.space_group_name_H-M   'P 1'
#
loop_
_entity.id
_entity.type
_entity.pdbx_description
1 polymer ?
#
loop_
_entity_poly.entity_id
_entity_poly.type
_entity_poly.pdbx_seq_one_letter_code
_entity_poly.pdbx_strand_id
1 'polypeptide(L)'
;MKGPCWLDIHEPQIHTSNVSWCKVEVNVTSTSTIHVIETMDPPPLTILSLAIKTLPNISTHQNEIIGIAGLVHTSFIINKSAPKPSFQSSFFGLSKPSDCIFPYDFRDAVKRRGLNVDILGTERSLLSWFLVKMLKIDPDIVIGHDVMNFDLDVMLHRITACKVAHWSRIGRLRKLNIPKTMGGGKFSDRAVASGRSLCDVKISAKELIRCRSYDLGTLAEQVLHRQRKDLPTEQIKNMFLTSDSLLWLVEHTLLDANLSLDCCYELNALPLALQI
;
A
#
# COMPACT_ATOMS: atom_id res chain seq x y z
N MET A 1 18.32 -21.62 -7.48
CA MET A 1 17.03 -21.12 -6.98
C MET A 1 16.18 -20.71 -8.20
N LYS A 2 14.95 -21.21 -8.32
CA LYS A 2 14.03 -20.94 -9.43
C LYS A 2 12.73 -20.34 -8.86
N GLY A 3 12.80 -19.09 -8.37
CA GLY A 3 11.67 -18.43 -7.69
C GLY A 3 11.64 -18.64 -6.17
N PRO A 4 10.58 -18.16 -5.49
CA PRO A 4 10.40 -18.29 -4.05
C PRO A 4 10.35 -19.75 -3.60
N CYS A 5 11.16 -20.11 -2.59
CA CYS A 5 11.24 -21.45 -2.03
C CYS A 5 11.77 -21.40 -0.59
N TRP A 6 11.66 -22.52 0.14
CA TRP A 6 12.30 -22.67 1.43
C TRP A 6 13.80 -22.83 1.28
N LEU A 7 14.56 -22.19 2.17
CA LEU A 7 16.01 -22.26 2.21
C LEU A 7 16.46 -22.75 3.59
N ASP A 8 17.36 -23.72 3.60
CA ASP A 8 18.15 -24.09 4.77
C ASP A 8 19.46 -23.29 4.74
N ILE A 9 19.77 -22.60 5.83
CA ILE A 9 20.95 -21.74 5.94
C ILE A 9 21.86 -22.31 7.02
N HIS A 10 22.99 -22.86 6.59
CA HIS A 10 23.98 -23.43 7.51
C HIS A 10 24.95 -22.35 7.99
N GLU A 11 25.37 -22.47 9.26
CA GLU A 11 26.31 -21.57 9.94
C GLU A 11 25.93 -20.07 9.89
N PRO A 12 24.67 -19.68 10.17
CA PRO A 12 24.27 -18.28 10.10
C PRO A 12 25.02 -17.45 11.14
N GLN A 13 25.53 -16.29 10.71
CA GLN A 13 26.17 -15.33 11.58
C GLN A 13 25.18 -14.25 11.99
N ILE A 14 25.15 -13.92 13.27
CA ILE A 14 24.34 -12.81 13.77
C ILE A 14 24.97 -11.50 13.30
N HIS A 15 24.19 -10.68 12.60
CA HIS A 15 24.64 -9.37 12.18
C HIS A 15 24.55 -8.38 13.36
N THR A 16 25.60 -7.58 13.58
CA THR A 16 25.71 -6.71 14.76
C THR A 16 25.01 -5.36 14.61
N SER A 17 24.67 -4.96 13.38
CA SER A 17 23.95 -3.71 13.08
C SER A 17 22.71 -3.98 12.25
N ASN A 18 21.57 -3.37 12.58
CA ASN A 18 20.35 -3.63 11.82
C ASN A 18 20.46 -2.99 10.43
N VAL A 19 20.53 -3.82 9.38
CA VAL A 19 20.54 -3.36 7.98
C VAL A 19 19.13 -3.33 7.39
N SER A 20 18.17 -3.97 8.06
CA SER A 20 16.78 -4.08 7.62
C SER A 20 15.79 -3.63 8.72
N TRP A 21 14.53 -3.58 8.34
CA TRP A 21 13.37 -3.39 9.21
C TRP A 21 12.71 -4.74 9.57
N CYS A 22 13.30 -5.86 9.14
CA CYS A 22 12.82 -7.20 9.47
C CYS A 22 13.08 -7.51 10.95
N LYS A 23 12.32 -8.48 11.49
CA LYS A 23 12.46 -8.93 12.88
C LYS A 23 13.71 -9.78 13.12
N VAL A 24 14.15 -10.51 12.10
CA VAL A 24 15.31 -11.43 12.16
C VAL A 24 16.24 -11.11 11.00
N GLU A 25 17.54 -11.02 11.30
CA GLU A 25 18.60 -10.79 10.33
C GLU A 25 19.71 -11.82 10.57
N VAL A 26 20.17 -12.46 9.50
CA VAL A 26 21.32 -13.36 9.51
C VAL A 26 22.22 -13.02 8.32
N ASN A 27 23.52 -13.25 8.49
CA ASN A 27 24.51 -13.12 7.43
C ASN A 27 25.12 -14.49 7.12
N VAL A 28 25.47 -14.71 5.86
CA VAL A 28 26.20 -15.90 5.39
C VAL A 28 27.50 -15.47 4.73
N THR A 29 28.56 -16.20 4.98
CA THR A 29 29.89 -15.91 4.42
C THR A 29 30.08 -16.49 3.03
N SER A 30 29.34 -17.56 2.69
CA SER A 30 29.41 -18.25 1.41
C SER A 30 28.01 -18.65 0.95
N THR A 31 27.77 -18.61 -0.36
CA THR A 31 26.53 -19.11 -0.96
C THR A 31 26.44 -20.64 -0.92
N SER A 32 27.56 -21.34 -0.68
CA SER A 32 27.59 -22.80 -0.55
C SER A 32 26.88 -23.33 0.68
N THR A 33 26.60 -22.49 1.67
CA THR A 33 25.88 -22.86 2.90
C THR A 33 24.36 -22.65 2.80
N ILE A 34 23.87 -22.24 1.62
CA ILE A 34 22.43 -22.07 1.35
C ILE A 34 21.95 -23.26 0.51
N HIS A 35 21.02 -24.03 1.06
CA HIS A 35 20.42 -25.19 0.40
C HIS A 35 18.92 -24.99 0.19
N VAL A 36 18.38 -25.49 -0.92
CA VAL A 36 16.94 -25.41 -1.20
C VAL A 36 16.23 -26.59 -0.53
N ILE A 37 15.13 -26.32 0.16
CA ILE A 37 14.21 -27.33 0.69
C ILE A 37 12.94 -27.33 -0.19
N GLU A 38 12.62 -28.45 -0.82
CA GLU A 38 11.47 -28.58 -1.72
C GLU A 38 10.24 -29.23 -1.08
N THR A 39 10.40 -29.82 0.10
CA THR A 39 9.37 -30.67 0.74
C THR A 39 8.38 -29.90 1.62
N MET A 40 8.52 -28.59 1.75
CA MET A 40 7.74 -27.77 2.67
C MET A 40 6.70 -26.91 1.93
N ASP A 41 5.49 -26.86 2.48
CA ASP A 41 4.41 -26.00 1.98
C ASP A 41 4.77 -24.51 2.11
N PRO A 42 4.37 -23.65 1.16
CA PRO A 42 4.59 -22.21 1.25
C PRO A 42 4.00 -21.63 2.56
N PRO A 43 4.73 -20.74 3.26
CA PRO A 43 4.21 -20.12 4.46
C PRO A 43 3.06 -19.15 4.14
N PRO A 44 2.17 -18.86 5.11
CA PRO A 44 1.23 -17.76 4.97
C PRO A 44 1.98 -16.41 4.85
N LEU A 45 1.47 -15.55 3.98
CA LEU A 45 1.98 -14.21 3.71
C LEU A 45 1.07 -13.14 4.32
N THR A 46 1.66 -11.99 4.63
CA THR A 46 0.92 -10.78 5.02
C THR A 46 0.68 -9.89 3.81
N ILE A 47 -0.59 -9.65 3.50
CA ILE A 47 -1.06 -8.80 2.41
C ILE A 47 -1.53 -7.47 2.99
N LEU A 48 -1.18 -6.38 2.33
CA LEU A 48 -1.76 -5.05 2.52
C LEU A 48 -2.33 -4.55 1.18
N SER A 49 -3.64 -4.37 1.08
CA SER A 49 -4.23 -3.55 0.00
C SER A 49 -4.22 -2.08 0.40
N LEU A 50 -3.75 -1.21 -0.47
CA LEU A 50 -3.54 0.21 -0.23
C LEU A 50 -4.34 1.06 -1.22
N ALA A 51 -4.96 2.12 -0.73
CA ALA A 51 -5.48 3.20 -1.57
C ALA A 51 -5.17 4.56 -0.93
N ILE A 52 -4.78 5.53 -1.75
CA ILE A 52 -4.41 6.88 -1.32
C ILE A 52 -5.38 7.89 -1.93
N LYS A 53 -5.76 8.90 -1.15
CA LYS A 53 -6.42 10.10 -1.66
C LYS A 53 -5.49 11.28 -1.61
N THR A 54 -5.42 11.95 -2.75
CA THR A 54 -4.64 13.16 -2.95
C THR A 54 -5.53 14.34 -3.29
N LEU A 55 -5.05 15.55 -3.01
CA LEU A 55 -5.66 16.79 -3.41
C LEU A 55 -4.58 17.72 -4.00
N PRO A 56 -4.77 18.30 -5.19
CA PRO A 56 -3.82 19.25 -5.75
C PRO A 56 -3.84 20.54 -4.95
N ASN A 57 -2.67 20.97 -4.49
CA ASN A 57 -2.47 22.29 -3.92
C ASN A 57 -2.30 23.29 -5.06
N ILE A 58 -3.21 24.27 -5.14
CA ILE A 58 -3.25 25.28 -6.21
C ILE A 58 -2.00 26.16 -6.19
N SER A 59 -1.47 26.48 -5.00
CA SER A 59 -0.32 27.38 -4.85
C SER A 59 1.00 26.70 -5.19
N THR A 60 1.17 25.44 -4.82
CA THR A 60 2.44 24.72 -5.03
C THR A 60 2.42 23.83 -6.28
N HIS A 61 1.26 23.64 -6.92
CA HIS A 61 1.02 22.69 -8.01
C HIS A 61 1.47 21.25 -7.67
N GLN A 62 1.38 20.87 -6.40
CA GLN A 62 1.75 19.54 -5.92
C GLN A 62 0.53 18.82 -5.35
N ASN A 63 0.48 17.51 -5.53
CA ASN A 63 -0.54 16.66 -4.92
C ASN A 63 -0.21 16.42 -3.44
N GLU A 64 -1.05 16.88 -2.52
CA GLU A 64 -0.96 16.59 -1.09
C GLU A 64 -1.72 15.31 -0.78
N ILE A 65 -1.18 14.46 0.08
CA ILE A 65 -1.87 13.26 0.56
C ILE A 65 -2.77 13.64 1.73
N ILE A 66 -4.07 13.43 1.55
CA ILE A 66 -5.10 13.73 2.56
C ILE A 66 -5.66 12.46 3.21
N GLY A 67 -5.56 11.30 2.57
CA GLY A 67 -6.13 10.06 3.08
C GLY A 67 -5.32 8.84 2.67
N ILE A 68 -5.16 7.87 3.57
CA ILE A 68 -4.53 6.58 3.29
C ILE A 68 -5.40 5.47 3.90
N ALA A 69 -5.93 4.60 3.06
CA ALA A 69 -6.69 3.41 3.44
C ALA A 69 -5.83 2.15 3.31
N GLY A 70 -5.95 1.24 4.27
CA GLY A 70 -5.30 -0.06 4.21
C GLY A 70 -6.22 -1.20 4.65
N LEU A 71 -6.21 -2.31 3.91
CA LEU A 71 -6.85 -3.57 4.28
C LEU A 71 -5.79 -4.64 4.46
N VAL A 72 -5.83 -5.37 5.56
CA VAL A 72 -4.76 -6.29 5.96
C VAL A 72 -5.28 -7.72 6.10
N HIS A 73 -4.54 -8.66 5.54
CA HIS A 73 -4.72 -10.10 5.76
C HIS A 73 -3.37 -10.73 6.13
N THR A 74 -3.22 -11.26 7.34
CA THR A 74 -1.92 -11.75 7.84
C THR A 74 -1.66 -13.24 7.58
N SER A 75 -2.65 -13.97 7.07
CA SER A 75 -2.57 -15.42 6.84
C SER A 75 -2.94 -15.83 5.41
N PHE A 76 -2.47 -15.09 4.39
CA PHE A 76 -2.79 -15.37 2.99
C PHE A 76 -1.94 -16.53 2.46
N ILE A 77 -2.57 -17.55 1.91
CA ILE A 77 -1.88 -18.73 1.38
C ILE A 77 -1.93 -18.68 -0.15
N ILE A 78 -0.77 -18.44 -0.79
CA ILE A 78 -0.68 -18.12 -2.22
C ILE A 78 -1.07 -19.27 -3.16
N ASN A 79 -0.99 -20.52 -2.71
CA ASN A 79 -1.35 -21.69 -3.52
C ASN A 79 -2.77 -22.20 -3.26
N LYS A 80 -3.60 -21.44 -2.53
CA LYS A 80 -5.01 -21.76 -2.26
C LYS A 80 -5.92 -20.68 -2.81
N SER A 81 -7.22 -20.99 -2.85
CA SER A 81 -8.24 -20.00 -3.20
C SER A 81 -8.17 -18.78 -2.28
N ALA A 82 -8.55 -17.62 -2.83
CA ALA A 82 -8.60 -16.37 -2.09
C ALA A 82 -9.39 -16.51 -0.77
N PRO A 83 -8.91 -15.89 0.33
CA PRO A 83 -9.53 -16.03 1.64
C PRO A 83 -10.93 -15.40 1.68
N LYS A 84 -11.79 -15.95 2.55
CA LYS A 84 -13.11 -15.40 2.87
C LYS A 84 -13.21 -15.25 4.40
N PRO A 85 -13.35 -14.02 4.94
CA PRO A 85 -13.36 -12.72 4.24
C PRO A 85 -12.02 -12.39 3.56
N SER A 86 -12.03 -11.48 2.58
CA SER A 86 -10.82 -11.13 1.81
C SER A 86 -9.74 -10.41 2.63
N PHE A 87 -10.11 -9.82 3.77
CA PHE A 87 -9.20 -9.19 4.72
C PHE A 87 -9.73 -9.37 6.16
N GLN A 88 -8.85 -9.16 7.15
CA GLN A 88 -9.14 -9.38 8.58
C GLN A 88 -9.26 -8.07 9.35
N SER A 89 -8.53 -7.03 8.93
CA SER A 89 -8.57 -5.72 9.58
C SER A 89 -8.39 -4.59 8.56
N SER A 90 -8.88 -3.41 8.91
CA SER A 90 -8.73 -2.20 8.11
C SER A 90 -8.28 -1.03 8.97
N PHE A 91 -7.64 -0.06 8.32
CA PHE A 91 -7.31 1.22 8.91
C PHE A 91 -7.51 2.35 7.90
N PHE A 92 -7.80 3.53 8.40
CA PHE A 92 -7.81 4.75 7.60
C PHE A 92 -7.11 5.88 8.35
N GLY A 93 -6.16 6.55 7.70
CA GLY A 93 -5.55 7.77 8.21
C GLY A 93 -6.06 8.96 7.42
N LEU A 94 -6.61 9.96 8.10
CA LEU A 94 -7.11 11.18 7.48
C LEU A 94 -6.30 12.40 7.96
N SER A 95 -5.84 13.21 7.00
CA SER A 95 -5.32 14.55 7.21
C SER A 95 -6.22 15.57 6.53
N LYS A 96 -5.93 16.84 6.74
CA LYS A 96 -6.56 17.97 6.04
C LYS A 96 -5.52 18.77 5.26
N PRO A 97 -5.93 19.46 4.18
CA PRO A 97 -5.16 20.55 3.60
C PRO A 97 -4.86 21.66 4.61
N SER A 98 -3.86 22.49 4.31
CA SER A 98 -3.45 23.61 5.19
C SER A 98 -4.56 24.66 5.38
N ASP A 99 -5.36 24.90 4.35
CA ASP A 99 -6.43 25.89 4.29
C ASP A 99 -7.83 25.35 4.65
N CYS A 100 -7.91 24.09 5.10
CA CYS A 100 -9.14 23.45 5.53
C CYS A 100 -9.15 23.23 7.04
N ILE A 101 -10.32 23.00 7.63
CA ILE A 101 -10.49 22.52 9.01
C ILE A 101 -11.33 21.25 9.01
N PHE A 102 -11.20 20.43 10.04
CA PHE A 102 -12.13 19.32 10.23
C PHE A 102 -13.47 19.84 10.75
N PRO A 103 -14.60 19.25 10.35
CA PRO A 103 -15.88 19.50 11.01
C PRO A 103 -15.78 19.19 12.51
N TYR A 104 -16.40 20.02 13.34
CA TYR A 104 -16.25 19.96 14.80
C TYR A 104 -16.74 18.63 15.40
N ASP A 105 -17.75 18.01 14.79
CA ASP A 105 -18.35 16.76 15.24
C ASP A 105 -17.76 15.51 14.56
N PHE A 106 -16.75 15.67 13.70
CA PHE A 106 -16.26 14.58 12.85
C PHE A 106 -15.74 13.38 13.65
N ARG A 107 -15.06 13.63 14.78
CA ARG A 107 -14.59 12.55 15.68
C ARG A 107 -15.73 11.71 16.22
N ASP A 108 -16.86 12.33 16.54
CA ASP A 108 -18.04 11.62 17.04
C ASP A 108 -18.79 10.94 15.90
N ALA A 109 -18.84 11.57 14.72
CA ALA A 109 -19.42 10.97 13.51
C ALA A 109 -18.71 9.66 13.13
N VAL A 110 -17.37 9.63 13.16
CA VAL A 110 -16.56 8.42 12.95
C VAL A 110 -16.92 7.31 13.95
N LYS A 111 -17.01 7.65 15.25
CA LYS A 111 -17.37 6.68 16.30
C LYS A 111 -18.78 6.14 16.09
N ARG A 112 -19.76 7.00 15.80
CA ARG A 112 -21.15 6.59 15.51
C ARG A 112 -21.23 5.64 14.31
N ARG A 113 -20.36 5.83 13.31
CA ARG A 113 -20.28 4.97 12.12
C ARG A 113 -19.54 3.65 12.36
N GLY A 114 -18.81 3.53 13.48
CA GLY A 114 -18.03 2.34 13.80
C GLY A 114 -16.78 2.18 12.93
N LEU A 115 -16.26 3.26 12.34
CA LEU A 115 -15.07 3.22 11.49
C LEU A 115 -13.79 3.42 12.29
N ASN A 116 -12.73 2.72 11.88
CA ASN A 116 -11.39 2.87 12.44
C ASN A 116 -10.60 3.96 11.69
N VAL A 117 -10.80 5.22 12.08
CA VAL A 117 -10.17 6.39 11.45
C VAL A 117 -9.24 7.12 12.41
N ASP A 118 -7.96 7.17 12.06
CA ASP A 118 -6.94 7.97 12.74
C ASP A 118 -6.95 9.40 12.12
N ILE A 119 -7.40 10.39 12.90
CA ILE A 119 -7.48 11.81 12.44
C ILE A 119 -6.21 12.56 12.85
N LEU A 120 -5.46 13.01 11.84
CA LEU A 120 -4.13 13.59 11.97
C LEU A 120 -4.15 15.08 11.55
N GLY A 121 -3.43 15.92 12.28
CA GLY A 121 -3.50 17.38 12.07
C GLY A 121 -2.75 17.90 10.83
N THR A 122 -1.80 17.13 10.30
CA THR A 122 -0.95 17.51 9.17
C THR A 122 -0.57 16.31 8.31
N GLU A 123 -0.27 16.56 7.03
CA GLU A 123 0.20 15.52 6.09
C GLU A 123 1.48 14.85 6.60
N ARG A 124 2.41 15.61 7.18
CA ARG A 124 3.63 15.05 7.82
C ARG A 124 3.27 14.00 8.87
N SER A 125 2.26 14.27 9.68
CA SER A 125 1.81 13.33 10.73
C SER A 125 1.18 12.08 10.11
N LEU A 126 0.36 12.25 9.06
CA LEU A 126 -0.24 11.14 8.32
C LEU A 126 0.80 10.22 7.69
N LEU A 127 1.79 10.78 7.00
CA LEU A 127 2.88 10.00 6.39
C LEU A 127 3.73 9.30 7.44
N SER A 128 4.07 9.98 8.54
CA SER A 128 4.81 9.37 9.65
C SER A 128 4.02 8.23 10.29
N TRP A 129 2.71 8.41 10.51
CA TRP A 129 1.82 7.39 11.03
C TRP A 129 1.73 6.18 10.08
N PHE A 130 1.65 6.41 8.77
CA PHE A 130 1.59 5.34 7.79
C PHE A 130 2.88 4.52 7.75
N LEU A 131 4.06 5.16 7.81
CA LEU A 131 5.33 4.45 7.89
C LEU A 131 5.46 3.60 9.16
N VAL A 132 4.83 4.01 10.27
CA VAL A 132 4.74 3.18 11.49
C VAL A 132 3.79 1.99 11.28
N LYS A 133 2.64 2.18 10.60
CA LYS A 133 1.73 1.08 10.24
C LYS A 133 2.45 0.07 9.33
N MET A 134 3.16 0.53 8.31
CA MET A 134 3.97 -0.33 7.42
C MET A 134 4.99 -1.17 8.20
N LEU A 135 5.71 -0.57 9.14
CA LEU A 135 6.66 -1.29 9.99
C LEU A 135 5.96 -2.31 10.91
N LYS A 136 4.81 -1.96 11.48
CA LYS A 136 4.10 -2.82 12.44
C LYS A 136 3.42 -4.01 11.75
N ILE A 137 2.78 -3.76 10.60
CA ILE A 137 2.11 -4.79 9.80
C ILE A 137 3.15 -5.66 9.10
N ASP A 138 4.22 -5.03 8.61
CA ASP A 138 5.31 -5.65 7.86
C ASP A 138 4.82 -6.52 6.68
N PRO A 139 4.03 -5.97 5.74
CA PRO A 139 3.45 -6.75 4.65
C PRO A 139 4.52 -7.30 3.70
N ASP A 140 4.34 -8.56 3.28
CA ASP A 140 5.14 -9.20 2.24
C ASP A 140 4.75 -8.69 0.86
N ILE A 141 3.45 -8.47 0.65
CA ILE A 141 2.88 -8.00 -0.61
C ILE A 141 2.00 -6.78 -0.34
N VAL A 142 2.24 -5.71 -1.10
CA VAL A 142 1.38 -4.53 -1.15
C VAL A 142 0.63 -4.52 -2.46
N ILE A 143 -0.70 -4.53 -2.39
CA ILE A 143 -1.61 -4.51 -3.53
C ILE A 143 -2.22 -3.12 -3.65
N GLY A 144 -2.43 -2.64 -4.88
CA GLY A 144 -3.28 -1.48 -5.12
C GLY A 144 -3.45 -1.19 -6.61
N HIS A 145 -4.09 -0.07 -6.94
CA HIS A 145 -4.33 0.36 -8.31
C HIS A 145 -3.41 1.53 -8.68
N ASP A 146 -2.61 1.36 -9.74
CA ASP A 146 -1.64 2.37 -10.21
C ASP A 146 -0.58 2.76 -9.16
N VAL A 147 -0.31 1.86 -8.22
CA VAL A 147 0.62 2.08 -7.10
C VAL A 147 2.03 2.34 -7.60
N MET A 148 2.47 1.61 -8.63
CA MET A 148 3.84 1.69 -9.12
C MET A 148 4.10 2.95 -9.94
N ASN A 149 3.07 3.50 -10.61
CA ASN A 149 3.25 4.67 -11.48
C ASN A 149 2.85 6.00 -10.84
N PHE A 150 2.00 5.98 -9.81
CA PHE A 150 1.44 7.19 -9.20
C PHE A 150 1.59 7.19 -7.67
N ASP A 151 0.97 6.27 -6.94
CA ASP A 151 0.88 6.38 -5.47
C ASP A 151 2.24 6.40 -4.79
N LEU A 152 3.15 5.50 -5.19
CA LEU A 152 4.49 5.41 -4.60
C LEU A 152 5.32 6.67 -4.90
N ASP A 153 5.18 7.20 -6.11
CA ASP A 153 5.88 8.41 -6.55
C ASP A 153 5.43 9.64 -5.75
N VAL A 154 4.11 9.85 -5.65
CA VAL A 154 3.52 10.91 -4.84
C VAL A 154 3.93 10.74 -3.38
N MET A 155 3.84 9.53 -2.82
CA MET A 155 4.20 9.29 -1.42
C MET A 155 5.65 9.66 -1.11
N LEU A 156 6.61 9.29 -1.98
CA LEU A 156 8.02 9.64 -1.79
C LEU A 156 8.28 11.14 -1.92
N HIS A 157 7.65 11.79 -2.90
CA HIS A 157 7.75 13.23 -3.08
C HIS A 157 7.24 13.96 -1.84
N ARG A 158 6.09 13.52 -1.30
CA ARG A 158 5.49 14.11 -0.09
C ARG A 158 6.25 13.79 1.19
N ILE A 159 6.80 12.58 1.34
CA ILE A 159 7.72 12.26 2.43
C ILE A 159 8.92 13.21 2.42
N THR A 160 9.48 13.49 1.25
CA THR A 160 10.61 14.41 1.08
C THR A 160 10.21 15.85 1.41
N ALA A 161 9.13 16.35 0.80
CA ALA A 161 8.62 17.71 1.01
C ALA A 161 8.24 17.97 2.47
N CYS A 162 7.56 17.02 3.11
CA CYS A 162 7.17 17.08 4.51
C CYS A 162 8.31 16.74 5.49
N LYS A 163 9.51 16.38 4.98
CA LYS A 163 10.71 16.00 5.75
C LYS A 163 10.47 14.85 6.75
N VAL A 164 9.69 13.86 6.35
CA VAL A 164 9.30 12.73 7.22
C VAL A 164 10.50 11.81 7.44
N ALA A 165 10.80 11.49 8.69
CA ALA A 165 11.90 10.61 9.07
C ALA A 165 11.60 9.14 8.73
N HIS A 166 12.64 8.31 8.64
CA HIS A 166 12.53 6.87 8.42
C HIS A 166 11.72 6.46 7.18
N TRP A 167 11.84 7.23 6.09
CA TRP A 167 11.17 6.98 4.82
C TRP A 167 11.32 5.52 4.32
N SER A 168 12.47 4.91 4.57
CA SER A 168 12.81 3.56 4.11
C SER A 168 11.99 2.44 4.76
N ARG A 169 11.14 2.75 5.76
CA ARG A 169 10.11 1.83 6.29
C ARG A 169 9.06 1.43 5.26
N ILE A 170 8.98 2.16 4.14
CA ILE A 170 8.16 1.78 2.99
C ILE A 170 8.63 0.44 2.39
N GLY A 171 9.93 0.16 2.41
CA GLY A 171 10.51 -1.15 2.13
C GLY A 171 10.88 -1.90 3.42
N ARG A 172 11.70 -2.95 3.27
CA ARG A 172 12.32 -3.66 4.39
C ARG A 172 13.80 -3.34 4.55
N LEU A 173 14.49 -2.76 3.55
CA LEU A 173 15.89 -2.38 3.70
C LEU A 173 16.03 -0.98 4.31
N ARG A 174 16.90 -0.80 5.31
CA ARG A 174 17.22 0.53 5.84
C ARG A 174 18.07 1.29 4.84
N LYS A 175 17.55 2.43 4.39
CA LYS A 175 18.24 3.35 3.48
C LYS A 175 18.27 4.74 4.10
N LEU A 176 19.44 5.38 4.04
CA LEU A 176 19.65 6.75 4.52
C LEU A 176 19.09 7.75 3.51
N ASN A 177 19.53 7.64 2.25
CA ASN A 177 19.21 8.61 1.21
C ASN A 177 18.02 8.15 0.39
N ILE A 178 17.02 9.04 0.24
CA ILE A 178 15.93 8.86 -0.72
C ILE A 178 16.55 8.81 -2.13
N PRO A 179 16.21 7.82 -2.98
CA PRO A 179 16.67 7.76 -4.35
C PRO A 179 16.37 9.07 -5.07
N LYS A 180 17.28 9.59 -5.89
CA LYS A 180 16.98 10.82 -6.64
C LYS A 180 15.95 10.51 -7.73
N THR A 181 15.02 11.44 -7.95
CA THR A 181 14.14 11.41 -9.12
C THR A 181 14.98 11.49 -10.39
N MET A 182 14.71 10.64 -11.38
CA MET A 182 15.32 10.76 -12.70
C MET A 182 14.63 11.89 -13.49
N GLY A 183 15.23 12.33 -14.60
CA GLY A 183 14.70 13.41 -15.44
C GLY A 183 13.21 13.18 -15.76
N GLY A 184 12.36 14.14 -15.37
CA GLY A 184 10.90 14.01 -15.44
C GLY A 184 10.18 13.89 -14.09
N GLY A 185 10.90 13.94 -12.96
CA GLY A 185 10.31 14.06 -11.62
C GLY A 185 9.73 12.77 -11.05
N LYS A 186 9.83 11.64 -11.76
CA LYS A 186 9.41 10.32 -11.28
C LYS A 186 10.56 9.57 -10.61
N PHE A 187 10.28 8.89 -9.51
CA PHE A 187 11.18 7.89 -8.94
C PHE A 187 11.16 6.64 -9.83
N SER A 188 12.23 6.42 -10.59
CA SER A 188 12.36 5.25 -11.47
C SER A 188 12.73 3.97 -10.73
N ASP A 189 13.03 4.07 -9.44
CA ASP A 189 13.66 3.00 -8.69
C ASP A 189 12.63 2.15 -7.94
N ARG A 190 12.29 0.99 -8.53
CA ARG A 190 11.50 -0.05 -7.86
C ARG A 190 12.13 -0.51 -6.55
N ALA A 191 13.43 -0.23 -6.32
CA ALA A 191 14.08 -0.53 -5.06
C ALA A 191 13.59 0.34 -3.89
N VAL A 192 12.72 1.34 -4.09
CA VAL A 192 12.10 2.05 -2.95
C VAL A 192 11.43 1.09 -1.98
N ALA A 193 10.68 0.11 -2.50
CA ALA A 193 9.99 -0.89 -1.70
C ALA A 193 10.81 -2.19 -1.53
N SER A 194 12.15 -2.14 -1.65
CA SER A 194 13.03 -3.32 -1.54
C SER A 194 12.64 -4.23 -0.37
N GLY A 195 12.41 -5.51 -0.66
CA GLY A 195 11.99 -6.53 0.31
C GLY A 195 10.47 -6.67 0.49
N ARG A 196 9.66 -5.85 -0.20
CA ARG A 196 8.21 -6.02 -0.33
C ARG A 196 7.85 -6.16 -1.80
N SER A 197 7.01 -7.12 -2.13
CA SER A 197 6.48 -7.26 -3.49
C SER A 197 5.34 -6.28 -3.70
N LEU A 198 5.36 -5.55 -4.82
CA LEU A 198 4.27 -4.66 -5.22
C LEU A 198 3.42 -5.36 -6.28
N CYS A 199 2.11 -5.44 -6.05
CA CYS A 199 1.14 -5.93 -7.02
C CYS A 199 0.26 -4.77 -7.47
N ASP A 200 0.50 -4.29 -8.68
CA ASP A 200 -0.30 -3.24 -9.30
C ASP A 200 -1.40 -3.85 -10.15
N VAL A 201 -2.64 -3.76 -9.68
CA VAL A 201 -3.81 -4.38 -10.31
C VAL A 201 -4.03 -3.82 -11.72
N LYS A 202 -3.66 -2.56 -11.99
CA LYS A 202 -3.77 -1.97 -13.33
C LYS A 202 -2.80 -2.63 -14.31
N ILE A 203 -1.60 -2.95 -13.85
CA ILE A 203 -0.57 -3.63 -14.66
C ILE A 203 -0.97 -5.09 -14.86
N SER A 204 -1.29 -5.81 -13.77
CA SER A 204 -1.72 -7.21 -13.85
C SER A 204 -2.96 -7.38 -14.74
N ALA A 205 -3.95 -6.48 -14.64
CA ALA A 205 -5.13 -6.55 -15.49
C ALA A 205 -4.80 -6.34 -16.98
N LYS A 206 -3.86 -5.45 -17.33
CA LYS A 206 -3.43 -5.26 -18.73
C LYS A 206 -2.80 -6.49 -19.36
N GLU A 207 -2.18 -7.33 -18.54
CA GLU A 207 -1.57 -8.59 -18.98
C GLU A 207 -2.58 -9.72 -19.06
N LEU A 208 -3.50 -9.79 -18.10
CA LEU A 208 -4.40 -10.94 -17.93
C LEU A 208 -5.73 -10.82 -18.68
N ILE A 209 -6.24 -9.60 -18.90
CA ILE A 209 -7.56 -9.38 -19.52
C ILE A 209 -7.56 -8.19 -20.48
N ARG A 210 -8.55 -8.14 -21.37
CA ARG A 210 -8.79 -6.99 -22.26
C ARG A 210 -9.92 -6.13 -21.74
N CYS A 211 -9.63 -4.87 -21.40
CA CYS A 211 -10.62 -3.88 -20.97
C CYS A 211 -10.64 -2.66 -21.90
N ARG A 212 -11.76 -1.91 -21.91
CA ARG A 212 -11.84 -0.61 -22.61
C ARG A 212 -10.90 0.45 -22.00
N SER A 213 -10.80 0.45 -20.68
CA SER A 213 -9.86 1.22 -19.88
C SER A 213 -9.48 0.38 -18.67
N TYR A 214 -8.34 0.70 -18.05
CA TYR A 214 -7.84 -0.01 -16.87
C TYR A 214 -7.92 0.85 -15.61
N ASP A 215 -8.88 1.79 -15.59
CA ASP A 215 -9.19 2.57 -14.39
C ASP A 215 -9.96 1.69 -13.41
N LEU A 216 -9.81 1.96 -12.10
CA LEU A 216 -10.34 1.08 -11.06
C LEU A 216 -11.86 0.85 -11.18
N GLY A 217 -12.62 1.88 -11.57
CA GLY A 217 -14.07 1.76 -11.77
C GLY A 217 -14.43 0.79 -12.91
N THR A 218 -13.74 0.88 -14.04
CA THR A 218 -13.95 -0.04 -15.18
C THR A 218 -13.52 -1.46 -14.83
N LEU A 219 -12.41 -1.62 -14.11
CA LEU A 219 -11.96 -2.94 -13.64
C LEU A 219 -12.95 -3.56 -12.64
N ALA A 220 -13.44 -2.78 -11.68
CA ALA A 220 -14.44 -3.23 -10.72
C ALA A 220 -15.75 -3.68 -11.39
N GLU A 221 -16.21 -2.95 -12.42
CA GLU A 221 -17.40 -3.31 -13.18
C GLU A 221 -17.17 -4.59 -14.00
N GLN A 222 -16.05 -4.69 -14.70
CA GLN A 222 -15.77 -5.80 -15.62
C GLN A 222 -15.40 -7.09 -14.89
N VAL A 223 -14.60 -7.01 -13.83
CA VAL A 223 -14.07 -8.17 -13.09
C VAL A 223 -14.98 -8.58 -11.94
N LEU A 224 -15.52 -7.62 -11.19
CA LEU A 224 -16.27 -7.88 -9.95
C LEU A 224 -17.78 -7.70 -10.09
N HIS A 225 -18.25 -7.16 -11.22
CA HIS A 225 -19.63 -6.73 -11.42
C HIS A 225 -20.12 -5.75 -10.35
N ARG A 226 -19.21 -4.90 -9.84
CA ARG A 226 -19.52 -3.87 -8.83
C ARG A 226 -19.35 -2.47 -9.41
N GLN A 227 -20.31 -1.60 -9.11
CA GLN A 227 -20.26 -0.20 -9.50
C GLN A 227 -19.44 0.60 -8.49
N ARG A 228 -18.55 1.45 -9.00
CA ARG A 228 -17.77 2.41 -8.23
C ARG A 228 -18.18 3.81 -8.64
N LYS A 229 -18.68 4.61 -7.70
CA LYS A 229 -18.99 6.01 -7.96
C LYS A 229 -17.71 6.80 -8.14
N ASP A 230 -17.61 7.60 -9.20
CA ASP A 230 -16.48 8.49 -9.38
C ASP A 230 -16.55 9.68 -8.41
N LEU A 231 -15.38 10.10 -7.94
CA LEU A 231 -15.21 11.26 -7.07
C LEU A 231 -14.31 12.27 -7.79
N PRO A 232 -14.88 13.33 -8.36
CA PRO A 232 -14.10 14.41 -8.97
C PRO A 232 -13.23 15.11 -7.94
N THR A 233 -11.98 15.39 -8.30
CA THR A 233 -10.99 16.02 -7.41
C THR A 233 -11.46 17.39 -6.89
N GLU A 234 -12.22 18.14 -7.69
CA GLU A 234 -12.74 19.46 -7.31
C GLU A 234 -13.73 19.39 -6.14
N GLN A 235 -14.41 18.25 -5.96
CA GLN A 235 -15.39 18.07 -4.90
C GLN A 235 -14.75 17.74 -3.55
N ILE A 236 -13.55 17.14 -3.56
CA ILE A 236 -12.88 16.62 -2.36
C ILE A 236 -12.70 17.73 -1.30
N LYS A 237 -12.29 18.93 -1.72
CA LYS A 237 -12.09 20.05 -0.80
C LYS A 237 -13.39 20.44 -0.08
N ASN A 238 -14.52 20.43 -0.78
CA ASN A 238 -15.83 20.74 -0.20
C ASN A 238 -16.31 19.67 0.78
N MET A 239 -15.76 18.46 0.73
CA MET A 239 -16.11 17.39 1.68
C MET A 239 -15.61 17.68 3.10
N PHE A 240 -14.67 18.62 3.28
CA PHE A 240 -14.26 19.08 4.62
C PHE A 240 -15.30 19.99 5.29
N LEU A 241 -16.38 20.38 4.59
CA LEU A 241 -17.42 21.26 5.15
C LEU A 241 -18.39 20.52 6.09
N THR A 242 -18.64 19.22 5.89
CA THR A 242 -19.59 18.45 6.71
C THR A 242 -19.03 17.08 7.07
N SER A 243 -19.38 16.57 8.26
CA SER A 243 -18.94 15.26 8.71
C SER A 243 -19.41 14.12 7.80
N ASP A 244 -20.63 14.20 7.27
CA ASP A 244 -21.19 13.15 6.41
C ASP A 244 -20.46 13.05 5.07
N SER A 245 -20.12 14.20 4.46
CA SER A 245 -19.36 14.19 3.21
C SER A 245 -17.93 13.70 3.45
N LEU A 246 -17.28 14.09 4.55
CA LEU A 246 -15.95 13.59 4.88
C LEU A 246 -15.95 12.09 5.23
N LEU A 247 -17.00 11.58 5.88
CA LEU A 247 -17.19 10.14 6.11
C LEU A 247 -17.36 9.38 4.78
N TRP A 248 -18.10 9.96 3.83
CA TRP A 248 -18.23 9.36 2.50
C TRP A 248 -16.86 9.24 1.80
N LEU A 249 -15.98 10.24 1.92
CA LEU A 249 -14.61 10.18 1.38
C LEU A 249 -13.81 9.00 1.99
N VAL A 250 -13.92 8.81 3.30
CA VAL A 250 -13.29 7.70 4.02
C VAL A 250 -13.78 6.36 3.47
N GLU A 251 -15.10 6.18 3.40
CA GLU A 251 -15.72 4.94 2.92
C GLU A 251 -15.40 4.66 1.44
N HIS A 252 -15.42 5.70 0.60
CA HIS A 252 -15.06 5.62 -0.81
C HIS A 252 -13.62 5.13 -1.01
N THR A 253 -12.69 5.63 -0.19
CA THR A 253 -11.29 5.24 -0.29
C THR A 253 -11.05 3.82 0.25
N LEU A 254 -11.74 3.43 1.32
CA LEU A 254 -11.72 2.04 1.81
C LEU A 254 -12.29 1.09 0.75
N LEU A 255 -13.35 1.50 0.04
CA LEU A 255 -13.89 0.77 -1.10
C LEU A 255 -12.84 0.63 -2.21
N ASP A 256 -12.08 1.66 -2.53
CA ASP A 256 -11.01 1.58 -3.55
C ASP A 256 -9.93 0.54 -3.19
N ALA A 257 -9.51 0.51 -1.92
CA ALA A 257 -8.60 -0.53 -1.44
C ALA A 257 -9.24 -1.92 -1.51
N ASN A 258 -10.55 -2.04 -1.22
CA ASN A 258 -11.27 -3.31 -1.31
C ASN A 258 -11.40 -3.80 -2.75
N LEU A 259 -11.79 -2.92 -3.69
CA LEU A 259 -11.92 -3.26 -5.10
C LEU A 259 -10.57 -3.68 -5.70
N SER A 260 -9.47 -3.03 -5.30
CA SER A 260 -8.13 -3.43 -5.74
C SER A 260 -7.78 -4.84 -5.24
N LEU A 261 -8.08 -5.14 -3.98
CA LEU A 261 -7.85 -6.46 -3.38
C LEU A 261 -8.68 -7.55 -4.08
N ASP A 262 -9.99 -7.34 -4.18
CA ASP A 262 -10.92 -8.29 -4.77
C ASP A 262 -10.60 -8.50 -6.27
N CYS A 263 -10.26 -7.45 -7.02
CA CYS A 263 -9.80 -7.59 -8.41
C CYS A 263 -8.52 -8.42 -8.52
N CYS A 264 -7.54 -8.19 -7.64
CA CYS A 264 -6.30 -8.98 -7.61
C CYS A 264 -6.59 -10.48 -7.40
N TYR A 265 -7.54 -10.79 -6.51
CA TYR A 265 -7.97 -12.14 -6.20
C TYR A 265 -8.75 -12.79 -7.33
N GLU A 266 -9.75 -12.11 -7.91
CA GLU A 266 -10.53 -12.66 -9.03
C GLU A 266 -9.68 -12.90 -10.28
N LEU A 267 -8.69 -12.05 -10.53
CA LEU A 267 -7.71 -12.25 -11.61
C LEU A 267 -6.69 -13.36 -11.32
N ASN A 268 -6.67 -13.90 -10.09
CA ASN A 268 -5.61 -14.82 -9.62
C ASN A 268 -4.20 -14.28 -9.88
N ALA A 269 -4.00 -12.96 -9.74
CA ALA A 269 -2.76 -12.31 -10.13
C ALA A 269 -1.54 -12.81 -9.31
N LEU A 270 -1.71 -13.04 -8.00
CA LEU A 270 -0.61 -13.53 -7.15
C LEU A 270 -0.28 -15.01 -7.38
N PRO A 271 -1.24 -15.96 -7.40
CA PRO A 271 -0.94 -17.36 -7.71
C PRO A 271 -0.31 -17.53 -9.09
N LEU A 272 -0.79 -16.80 -10.12
CA LEU A 272 -0.22 -16.86 -11.46
C LEU A 272 1.21 -16.30 -11.49
N ALA A 273 1.47 -15.17 -10.83
CA ALA A 273 2.81 -14.59 -10.75
C ALA A 273 3.83 -15.48 -10.03
N LEU A 274 3.40 -16.39 -9.15
CA LEU A 274 4.29 -17.37 -8.53
C LEU A 274 4.70 -18.50 -9.48
N GLN A 275 3.86 -18.80 -10.49
CA GLN A 275 4.07 -19.91 -11.43
C GLN A 275 4.91 -19.53 -12.65
N ILE A 276 4.99 -18.23 -12.97
CA ILE A 276 5.75 -17.66 -14.09
C ILE A 276 7.21 -17.42 -13.66
#